data_AF-A0A363D3U5-F1
#
_entry.id   AF-A0A363D3U5-F1
#
_cell.length_a   1.000
_cell.length_b   1.000
_cell.length_c   1.000
_cell.angle_alpha   90.00
_cell.angle_beta   90.00
_cell.angle_gamma   90.00
#
_symmetry.space_group_name_H-M   'P 1'
#
loop_
_entity.id
_entity.type
_entity.pdbx_description
1 polymer ?
#
loop_
_entity_poly.entity_id
_entity_poly.type
_entity_poly.pdbx_seq_one_letter_code
_entity_poly.pdbx_strand_id
1 'polypeptide(L)'
;MELFLTLEAGYLAIAIFILVVTIIVTTRKFIPAGVWKKALTIMVGIMGIFIGSHYVVTIDRINEVENAFNNHEKIICENRAIRKVSQSVTIEKSNEWTLENHMLSSPNYSRDFFTARCIKHVPVTLDQTK
;
A
#
# COMPACT_ATOMS: atom_id res chain seq x y z
N MET A 1 -5.11 -4.68 13.63
CA MET A 1 -5.84 -3.42 13.37
C MET A 1 -4.91 -2.24 13.21
N GLU A 2 -3.82 -2.15 13.97
CA GLU A 2 -2.84 -1.05 13.83
C GLU A 2 -2.24 -0.99 12.41
N LEU A 3 -1.83 -2.12 11.84
CA LEU A 3 -1.30 -2.16 10.47
C LEU A 3 -2.31 -1.67 9.42
N PHE A 4 -3.59 -2.06 9.54
CA PHE A 4 -4.67 -1.58 8.68
C PHE A 4 -4.83 -0.06 8.76
N LEU A 5 -4.89 0.50 9.97
CA LEU A 5 -5.02 1.94 10.13
C LEU A 5 -3.78 2.69 9.62
N THR A 6 -2.58 2.16 9.84
CA THR A 6 -1.34 2.75 9.32
C THR A 6 -1.30 2.76 7.78
N LEU A 7 -1.79 1.70 7.13
CA LEU A 7 -1.79 1.57 5.67
C LEU A 7 -2.92 2.37 5.02
N GLU A 8 -4.13 2.29 5.56
CA GLU A 8 -5.36 2.76 4.90
C GLU A 8 -5.90 4.08 5.47
N ALA A 9 -5.27 4.69 6.49
CA ALA A 9 -5.74 5.95 7.09
C ALA A 9 -5.98 7.05 6.05
N GLY A 10 -5.11 7.15 5.03
CA GLY A 10 -5.29 8.09 3.92
C GLY A 10 -6.59 7.85 3.14
N TYR A 11 -6.85 6.60 2.77
CA TYR A 11 -8.07 6.25 2.03
C TYR A 11 -9.34 6.37 2.89
N LEU A 12 -9.26 6.09 4.20
CA LEU A 12 -10.36 6.31 5.13
C LEU A 12 -10.72 7.80 5.22
N ALA A 13 -9.73 8.69 5.30
CA ALA A 13 -9.96 10.14 5.33
C ALA A 13 -10.63 10.62 4.02
N ILE A 14 -10.15 10.15 2.87
CA ILE A 14 -10.73 10.47 1.56
C ILE A 14 -12.17 9.93 1.45
N ALA A 15 -12.42 8.70 1.91
CA ALA A 15 -13.74 8.10 1.92
C ALA A 15 -14.73 8.93 2.74
N ILE A 16 -14.35 9.33 3.96
CA ILE A 16 -15.18 10.20 4.81
C ILE A 16 -15.50 11.52 4.10
N PHE A 17 -14.50 12.16 3.49
CA PHE A 17 -14.70 13.40 2.74
C PHE A 17 -15.72 13.23 1.62
N ILE A 18 -15.60 12.16 0.81
CA ILE A 18 -16.54 11.88 -0.28
C ILE A 18 -17.95 11.58 0.26
N LEU A 19 -18.08 10.88 1.38
CA LEU A 19 -19.39 10.61 2.00
C LEU A 19 -20.07 11.92 2.46
N VAL A 20 -19.32 12.85 3.05
CA VAL A 20 -19.83 14.17 3.42
C VAL A 20 -20.30 14.94 2.17
N VAL A 21 -19.49 14.98 1.11
CA VAL A 21 -19.87 15.62 -0.16
C VAL A 21 -21.11 14.95 -0.75
N THR A 22 -21.21 13.62 -0.67
CA THR A 22 -22.37 12.85 -1.14
C THR A 22 -23.64 13.31 -0.42
N ILE A 23 -23.61 13.47 0.90
CA ILE A 23 -24.75 13.97 1.68
C ILE A 23 -25.13 15.38 1.24
N ILE A 24 -24.16 16.29 1.14
CA ILE A 24 -24.41 17.69 0.78
C ILE A 24 -25.04 17.80 -0.61
N VAL A 25 -24.53 17.06 -1.59
CA VAL A 25 -25.03 17.09 -2.97
C VAL A 25 -26.41 16.45 -3.04
N THR A 26 -26.61 15.28 -2.44
CA THR A 26 -27.86 14.49 -2.55
C THR A 26 -29.03 15.04 -1.74
N THR A 27 -28.79 16.00 -0.85
CA THR A 27 -29.83 16.69 -0.06
C THR A 27 -30.26 18.04 -0.67
N ARG A 28 -29.71 18.42 -1.83
CA ARG A 28 -30.10 19.67 -2.51
C ARG A 28 -31.56 19.63 -2.99
N LYS A 29 -32.18 20.82 -3.04
CA LYS A 29 -33.61 21.02 -3.39
C LYS A 29 -34.02 20.50 -4.77
N PHE A 30 -33.08 20.40 -5.70
CA PHE A 30 -33.32 19.91 -7.07
C PHE A 30 -33.14 18.39 -7.23
N ILE A 31 -32.83 17.66 -6.15
CA ILE A 31 -32.72 16.20 -6.14
C ILE A 31 -33.96 15.59 -5.48
N PRO A 32 -34.53 14.50 -6.02
CA PRO A 32 -35.70 13.85 -5.43
C PRO A 32 -35.47 13.43 -3.96
N ALA A 33 -36.49 13.62 -3.13
CA ALA A 33 -36.44 13.27 -1.73
C ALA A 33 -36.11 11.77 -1.52
N GLY A 34 -35.25 11.47 -0.56
CA GLY A 34 -34.87 10.10 -0.21
C GLY A 34 -33.75 9.48 -1.05
N VAL A 35 -33.30 10.13 -2.13
CA VAL A 35 -32.14 9.67 -2.93
C VAL A 35 -30.86 9.59 -2.10
N TRP A 36 -30.67 10.52 -1.15
CA TRP A 36 -29.51 10.56 -0.27
C TRP A 36 -29.25 9.26 0.48
N LYS A 37 -30.31 8.54 0.91
CA LYS A 37 -30.16 7.25 1.61
C LYS A 37 -29.57 6.18 0.69
N LYS A 38 -30.14 6.05 -0.52
CA LYS A 38 -29.66 5.08 -1.52
C LYS A 38 -28.24 5.40 -1.96
N ALA A 39 -27.97 6.66 -2.27
CA ALA A 39 -26.64 7.12 -2.67
C ALA A 39 -25.61 6.87 -1.57
N LEU A 40 -25.93 7.21 -0.32
CA LEU A 40 -25.02 6.97 0.80
C LEU A 40 -24.73 5.48 1.00
N THR A 41 -25.76 4.62 0.97
CA THR A 41 -25.56 3.16 1.10
C THR A 41 -24.69 2.60 -0.01
N ILE A 42 -24.92 3.01 -1.27
CA ILE A 42 -24.11 2.58 -2.42
C ILE A 42 -22.66 3.06 -2.27
N MET A 43 -22.45 4.34 -1.92
CA MET A 43 -21.11 4.91 -1.79
C MET A 43 -20.31 4.26 -0.65
N VAL A 44 -20.94 3.99 0.49
CA VAL A 44 -20.32 3.25 1.60
C VAL A 44 -19.91 1.85 1.14
N GLY A 45 -20.80 1.13 0.43
CA GLY A 45 -20.50 -0.20 -0.09
C GLY A 45 -19.32 -0.21 -1.05
N ILE A 46 -19.32 0.70 -2.03
CA ILE A 46 -18.24 0.81 -3.03
C ILE A 46 -16.91 1.16 -2.36
N MET A 47 -16.88 2.17 -1.48
CA MET A 47 -15.64 2.55 -0.77
C MET A 47 -15.13 1.41 0.11
N GLY A 48 -16.03 0.72 0.82
CA GLY A 48 -15.67 -0.43 1.65
C GLY A 48 -15.01 -1.54 0.84
N ILE A 49 -15.54 -1.84 -0.36
CA ILE A 49 -14.94 -2.82 -1.27
C ILE A 49 -13.55 -2.36 -1.72
N PHE A 50 -13.40 -1.12 -2.21
CA PHE A 50 -12.11 -0.65 -2.71
C PHE A 50 -11.03 -0.60 -1.62
N ILE A 51 -11.36 -0.10 -0.42
CA ILE A 51 -10.42 -0.06 0.71
C ILE A 51 -10.07 -1.48 1.15
N GLY A 52 -11.07 -2.36 1.24
CA GLY A 52 -10.84 -3.76 1.60
C GLY A 52 -9.94 -4.49 0.60
N SER A 53 -10.24 -4.38 -0.69
CA SER A 53 -9.42 -4.98 -1.76
C SER A 53 -8.01 -4.41 -1.78
N HIS A 54 -7.85 -3.09 -1.62
CA HIS A 54 -6.54 -2.45 -1.56
C HIS A 54 -5.70 -2.97 -0.39
N TYR A 55 -6.31 -3.11 0.79
CA TYR A 55 -5.64 -3.64 1.96
C TYR A 55 -5.17 -5.09 1.76
N VAL A 56 -6.03 -5.95 1.20
CA VAL A 56 -5.67 -7.36 0.92
C VAL A 56 -4.46 -7.45 -0.01
N VAL A 57 -4.50 -6.75 -1.15
CA VAL A 57 -3.37 -6.73 -2.10
C VAL A 57 -2.08 -6.20 -1.45
N THR A 58 -2.22 -5.21 -0.57
CA THR A 58 -1.06 -4.64 0.13
C THR A 58 -0.46 -5.61 1.14
N ILE A 59 -1.30 -6.33 1.89
CA ILE A 59 -0.86 -7.36 2.84
C ILE A 59 -0.23 -8.55 2.11
N ASP A 60 -0.82 -8.98 1.00
CA ASP A 60 -0.26 -10.08 0.19
C ASP A 60 1.15 -9.73 -0.30
N ARG A 61 1.36 -8.49 -0.77
CA ARG A 61 2.69 -8.00 -1.15
C ARG A 61 3.66 -7.97 0.04
N ILE A 62 3.22 -7.46 1.20
CA ILE A 62 4.06 -7.44 2.42
C ILE A 62 4.50 -8.85 2.77
N ASN A 63 3.57 -9.80 2.82
CA ASN A 63 3.86 -11.19 3.14
C ASN A 63 4.82 -11.83 2.12
N GLU A 64 4.63 -11.55 0.83
CA GLU A 64 5.53 -12.05 -0.22
C GLU A 64 6.97 -11.53 -0.03
N VAL A 65 7.14 -10.23 0.23
CA VAL A 65 8.43 -9.61 0.49
C VAL A 65 9.09 -10.19 1.74
N GLU A 66 8.34 -10.32 2.82
CA GLU A 66 8.86 -10.82 4.10
C GLU A 66 9.28 -12.29 4.00
N ASN A 67 8.50 -13.10 3.30
CA ASN A 67 8.85 -14.48 3.00
C ASN A 67 10.11 -14.56 2.14
N ALA A 68 10.21 -13.76 1.07
CA ALA A 68 11.40 -13.69 0.23
C ALA A 68 12.64 -13.30 1.04
N PHE A 69 12.54 -12.27 1.88
CA PHE A 69 13.62 -11.83 2.75
C PHE A 69 14.05 -12.92 3.73
N ASN A 70 13.11 -13.59 4.38
CA ASN A 70 13.39 -14.67 5.32
C ASN A 70 14.03 -15.90 4.65
N ASN A 71 13.71 -16.14 3.38
CA ASN A 71 14.30 -17.18 2.54
C ASN A 71 15.68 -16.81 1.96
N HIS A 72 16.27 -15.69 2.39
CA HIS A 72 17.55 -15.17 1.87
C HIS A 72 17.49 -14.80 0.38
N GLU A 73 16.30 -14.53 -0.15
CA GLU A 73 16.13 -14.01 -1.50
C GLU A 73 16.34 -12.49 -1.52
N LYS A 74 16.55 -11.96 -2.73
CA LYS A 74 16.72 -10.52 -2.95
C LYS A 74 15.35 -9.84 -2.99
N ILE A 75 15.23 -8.73 -2.28
CA ILE A 75 14.07 -7.85 -2.36
C ILE A 75 14.52 -6.45 -2.79
N ILE A 76 13.64 -5.69 -3.41
CA ILE A 76 13.92 -4.34 -3.89
C ILE A 76 12.96 -3.39 -3.18
N CYS A 77 13.49 -2.39 -2.48
CA CYS A 77 12.71 -1.39 -1.74
C CYS A 77 12.86 -0.01 -2.36
N GLU A 78 11.77 0.77 -2.41
CA GLU A 78 11.80 2.14 -2.93
C GLU A 78 12.56 3.10 -1.99
N ASN A 79 13.54 3.84 -2.51
CA ASN A 79 14.27 4.88 -1.78
C ASN A 79 13.88 6.28 -2.28
N ARG A 80 12.95 6.93 -1.56
CA ARG A 80 12.49 8.30 -1.87
C ARG A 80 13.37 9.42 -1.30
N ALA A 81 14.47 9.11 -0.60
CA ALA A 81 15.31 10.13 0.02
C ALA A 81 16.14 10.92 -0.99
N ILE A 82 16.57 10.27 -2.08
CA ILE A 82 17.45 10.87 -3.09
C ILE A 82 16.69 10.95 -4.41
N ARG A 83 16.15 12.14 -4.73
CA ARG A 83 15.29 12.40 -5.90
C ARG A 83 15.91 12.08 -7.29
N LYS A 84 17.17 11.64 -7.40
CA LYS A 84 17.89 11.69 -8.69
C LYS A 84 18.76 10.50 -9.13
N VAL A 85 19.17 9.52 -8.29
CA VAL A 85 20.21 8.55 -8.75
C VAL A 85 20.04 7.08 -8.31
N SER A 86 19.29 6.77 -7.24
CA SER A 86 18.92 5.37 -6.94
C SER A 86 17.49 5.32 -6.38
N GLN A 87 16.50 5.12 -7.25
CA GLN A 87 15.09 5.04 -6.86
C GLN A 87 14.77 3.80 -6.01
N SER A 88 15.66 2.82 -5.99
CA SER A 88 15.49 1.58 -5.25
C SER A 88 16.79 1.07 -4.62
N VAL A 89 16.67 0.35 -3.51
CA VAL A 89 17.76 -0.34 -2.81
C VAL A 89 17.45 -1.82 -2.83
N THR A 90 18.44 -2.64 -3.21
CA THR A 90 18.34 -4.10 -3.11
C THR A 90 18.75 -4.51 -1.71
N ILE A 91 17.87 -5.22 -1.02
CA ILE A 91 18.04 -5.69 0.35
C ILE A 91 18.10 -7.22 0.33
N GLU A 92 19.08 -7.77 1.05
CA GLU A 92 19.33 -9.20 1.20
C GLU A 92 19.71 -9.46 2.66
N LYS A 93 19.27 -10.60 3.21
CA LYS A 93 19.52 -10.97 4.61
C LYS A 93 21.00 -11.16 4.94
N SER A 94 21.82 -11.46 3.95
CA SER A 94 23.28 -11.54 4.04
C SER A 94 23.97 -10.19 4.33
N ASN A 95 23.31 -9.06 4.06
CA ASN A 95 23.89 -7.72 4.14
C ASN A 95 23.55 -6.97 5.44
N GLU A 96 23.48 -7.67 6.58
CA GLU A 96 23.21 -7.09 7.91
C GLU A 96 21.87 -6.35 8.02
N TRP A 97 20.87 -6.83 7.27
CA TRP A 97 19.49 -6.36 7.38
C TRP A 97 18.70 -7.21 8.36
N THR A 98 17.87 -6.58 9.16
CA THR A 98 16.91 -7.23 10.06
C THR A 98 15.50 -6.84 9.67
N LEU A 99 14.54 -7.75 9.88
CA LEU A 99 13.13 -7.53 9.64
C LEU A 99 12.39 -7.60 10.99
N GLU A 100 11.82 -6.48 11.43
CA GLU A 100 11.02 -6.39 12.64
C GLU A 100 9.80 -5.52 12.40
N ASN A 101 8.61 -5.97 12.80
CA ASN A 101 7.36 -5.20 12.67
C ASN A 101 7.13 -4.60 11.27
N HIS A 102 7.36 -5.40 10.22
CA HIS A 102 7.26 -4.98 8.81
C HIS A 102 8.25 -3.89 8.38
N MET A 103 9.29 -3.64 9.18
CA MET A 103 10.36 -2.69 8.90
C MET A 103 11.68 -3.43 8.69
N LEU A 104 12.37 -3.07 7.63
CA LEU A 104 13.71 -3.52 7.30
C LEU A 104 14.70 -2.46 7.77
N SER A 105 15.58 -2.80 8.70
CA SER A 105 16.60 -1.91 9.25
C SER A 105 17.99 -2.50 9.07
N SER A 106 19.00 -1.64 8.96
CA SER A 106 20.41 -2.05 8.88
C SER A 106 21.29 -0.96 9.48
N PRO A 107 22.35 -1.30 10.23
CA PRO A 107 23.29 -0.32 10.79
C PRO A 107 23.97 0.54 9.73
N ASN A 108 24.10 0.01 8.51
CA ASN A 108 24.78 0.68 7.39
C ASN A 108 23.88 1.68 6.64
N TYR A 109 22.60 1.73 6.97
CA TYR A 109 21.63 2.60 6.34
C TYR A 109 21.02 3.55 7.37
N SER A 110 20.97 4.83 7.03
CA SER A 110 20.42 5.87 7.91
C SER A 110 18.90 5.77 8.15
N ARG A 111 18.22 4.83 7.48
CA ARG A 111 16.76 4.78 7.44
C ARG A 111 16.26 3.34 7.27
N ASP A 112 15.13 3.08 7.93
CA ASP A 112 14.37 1.85 7.79
C ASP A 112 13.40 1.89 6.60
N PHE A 113 13.18 0.72 6.01
CA PHE A 113 12.30 0.51 4.86
C PHE A 113 11.09 -0.30 5.26
N PHE A 114 9.91 0.27 5.06
CA PHE A 114 8.66 -0.45 5.29
C PHE A 114 8.42 -1.46 4.17
N THR A 115 8.18 -2.73 4.51
CA THR A 115 8.04 -3.85 3.54
C THR A 115 6.92 -3.63 2.55
N ALA A 116 5.89 -2.86 2.92
CA ALA A 116 4.82 -2.46 2.01
C ALA A 116 5.30 -1.67 0.79
N ARG A 117 6.51 -1.10 0.82
CA ARG A 117 7.12 -0.34 -0.29
C ARG A 117 8.22 -1.10 -1.02
N CYS A 118 8.28 -2.40 -0.79
CA CYS A 118 9.23 -3.30 -1.41
C CYS A 118 8.51 -4.28 -2.32
N ILE A 119 9.30 -4.93 -3.19
CA ILE A 119 8.86 -6.00 -4.09
C ILE A 119 9.90 -7.12 -4.07
N LYS A 120 9.45 -8.35 -4.32
CA LYS A 120 10.36 -9.47 -4.58
C LYS A 120 11.13 -9.20 -5.88
N HIS A 121 12.45 -9.45 -5.86
CA HIS A 121 13.25 -9.34 -7.08
C HIS A 121 12.93 -10.50 -8.02
N VAL A 122 12.48 -10.19 -9.24
CA VAL A 122 12.27 -11.17 -10.30
C VAL A 122 13.36 -10.99 -11.35
N PRO A 123 14.23 -11.99 -11.57
CA PRO A 123 15.25 -11.89 -12.60
C PRO A 123 14.60 -11.89 -13.98
N VAL A 124 15.00 -10.94 -14.84
CA VAL A 124 14.57 -10.91 -16.24
C VAL A 124 15.47 -11.85 -17.04
N THR A 125 14.92 -12.97 -17.52
CA THR A 125 15.57 -13.80 -18.53
C THR A 125 15.27 -13.21 -19.91
N LEU A 126 16.26 -12.57 -20.52
CA LEU A 126 16.15 -12.19 -21.93
C LEU A 126 16.34 -13.46 -22.76
N ASP A 127 15.24 -14.04 -23.23
CA ASP A 127 15.32 -15.10 -24.24
C ASP A 127 16.00 -14.50 -25.46
N GLN A 128 17.21 -14.98 -25.76
CA GLN A 128 17.94 -14.56 -26.95
C GLN A 128 17.13 -15.02 -28.15
N THR A 129 16.42 -14.07 -28.76
CA THR A 129 15.70 -14.28 -30.01
C THR A 129 16.72 -14.73 -31.04
N LYS A 130 16.57 -15.99 -31.47
CA LYS A 130 17.46 -16.70 -32.38
C LYS A 130 17.20 -16.30 -33.83
#